data_AF-A0A6I2GXA7-F1
#
_entry.id   AF-A0A6I2GXA7-F1
#
_cell.length_a   1.000
_cell.length_b   1.000
_cell.length_c   1.000
_cell.angle_alpha   90.00
_cell.angle_beta   90.00
_cell.angle_gamma   90.00
#
_symmetry.space_group_name_H-M   'P 1'
#
loop_
_entity.id
_entity.type
_entity.pdbx_description
1 polymer ?
#
loop_
_entity_poly.entity_id
_entity_poly.type
_entity_poly.pdbx_seq_one_letter_code
_entity_poly.pdbx_strand_id
1 'polypeptide(L)' 'MSNEVDGKSARERAKEIAEQRRAERRNRKRKCVLCGVEESDKAPLGPHPEGLGPSCKDEVACQARKAGR' A
#
# COMPACT_ATOMS: atom_id res chain seq x y z
N MET A 1 41.11 11.53 12.70
CA MET A 1 40.19 12.03 11.65
C MET A 1 39.35 10.87 11.11
N SER A 2 38.37 10.39 11.87
CA SER A 2 37.58 9.21 11.47
C SER A 2 36.07 9.32 11.74
N ASN A 3 35.61 10.35 12.47
CA ASN A 3 34.20 10.46 12.88
C ASN A 3 33.30 11.22 11.89
N GLU A 4 33.87 12.00 10.96
CA GLU A 4 33.08 12.77 9.98
C GLU A 4 32.56 11.92 8.80
N VAL A 5 33.27 10.84 8.46
CA VAL A 5 32.86 9.89 7.41
C VAL A 5 31.74 8.97 7.91
N ASP A 6 31.76 8.64 9.21
CA ASP A 6 30.78 7.75 9.84
C ASP A 6 29.39 8.41 9.93
N GLY A 7 29.33 9.69 10.33
CA GLY A 7 28.09 10.45 10.42
C GLY A 7 27.42 10.70 9.06
N LYS A 8 28.19 10.96 7.99
CA LYS A 8 27.64 11.10 6.63
C LYS A 8 27.07 9.77 6.14
N SER A 9 27.79 8.67 6.35
CA SER A 9 27.35 7.32 5.95
C SER A 9 26.11 6.87 6.71
N ALA A 10 26.01 7.16 8.01
CA ALA A 10 24.83 6.87 8.82
C ALA A 10 23.60 7.66 8.34
N ARG A 11 23.80 8.92 7.94
CA ARG A 11 22.71 9.77 7.43
C ARG A 11 22.19 9.29 6.07
N GLU A 12 23.06 8.85 5.17
CA GLU A 12 22.64 8.29 3.88
C GLU A 12 21.89 6.96 4.06
N ARG A 13 22.38 6.04 4.91
CA ARG A 13 21.65 4.80 5.25
C ARG A 13 20.28 5.08 5.85
N ALA A 14 20.16 6.08 6.72
CA ALA A 14 18.87 6.47 7.29
C ALA A 14 17.89 6.99 6.24
N LYS A 15 18.37 7.72 5.22
CA LYS A 15 17.54 8.17 4.09
C LYS A 15 17.05 6.99 3.24
N GLU A 16 17.93 6.04 2.91
CA GLU A 16 17.57 4.84 2.15
C GLU A 16 16.49 4.02 2.86
N ILE A 17 16.61 3.82 4.17
CA ILE A 17 15.60 3.12 4.98
C ILE A 17 14.27 3.89 4.97
N ALA A 18 14.32 5.21 5.10
CA ALA A 18 13.11 6.04 5.06
C ALA A 18 12.44 6.04 3.67
N GLU A 19 13.22 5.97 2.60
CA GLU A 19 12.73 5.84 1.23
C GLU A 19 12.14 4.45 0.97
N GLN A 20 12.81 3.38 1.39
CA GLN A 20 12.26 2.03 1.35
C GLN A 20 10.93 1.96 2.10
N ARG A 21 10.82 2.52 3.31
CA ARG A 21 9.55 2.57 4.06
C ARG A 21 8.47 3.41 3.37
N ARG A 22 8.83 4.42 2.59
CA ARG A 22 7.87 5.16 1.74
C ARG A 22 7.45 4.31 0.55
N ALA A 23 8.38 3.61 -0.09
CA ALA A 23 8.11 2.67 -1.16
C ALA A 23 7.24 1.50 -0.68
N GLU A 24 7.51 0.92 0.48
CA GLU A 24 6.69 -0.12 1.12
C GLU A 24 5.29 0.38 1.49
N ARG A 25 5.15 1.64 1.91
CA ARG A 25 3.81 2.24 2.15
C ARG A 25 3.06 2.49 0.84
N ARG A 26 3.75 2.86 -0.24
CA ARG A 26 3.19 2.93 -1.59
C ARG A 26 2.86 1.53 -2.15
N ASN A 27 3.69 0.54 -1.81
CA ASN A 27 3.55 -0.87 -2.21
C ASN A 27 2.66 -1.68 -1.24
N ARG A 28 2.17 -1.09 -0.15
CA ARG A 28 1.13 -1.69 0.67
C ARG A 28 -0.12 -1.71 -0.19
N LYS A 29 -0.31 -2.86 -0.85
CA LYS A 29 -1.45 -3.18 -1.70
C LYS A 29 -2.72 -2.69 -1.03
N ARG A 30 -3.42 -1.74 -1.66
CA ARG A 30 -4.72 -1.28 -1.16
C ARG A 30 -5.69 -2.44 -1.29
N LYS A 31 -6.44 -2.77 -0.23
CA LYS A 31 -7.39 -3.89 -0.26
C LYS A 31 -8.81 -3.35 -0.23
N CYS A 32 -9.71 -4.03 -0.92
CA CYS A 32 -11.12 -3.74 -0.81
C CYS A 32 -11.57 -4.00 0.63
N VAL A 33 -12.19 -3.02 1.26
CA VAL A 33 -12.70 -3.13 2.65
C VAL A 33 -13.84 -4.14 2.78
N LEU A 34 -14.53 -4.47 1.68
CA LEU A 34 -15.68 -5.38 1.68
C LEU A 34 -15.30 -6.84 1.42
N CYS A 35 -14.53 -7.12 0.35
CA CYS A 35 -14.17 -8.49 -0.05
C CYS A 35 -12.69 -8.83 0.16
N GLY A 36 -11.86 -7.87 0.57
CA GLY A 36 -10.44 -8.08 0.86
C GLY A 36 -9.53 -8.23 -0.37
N VAL A 37 -10.06 -8.11 -1.60
CA VAL A 37 -9.25 -8.24 -2.82
C VAL A 37 -8.16 -7.16 -2.87
N GLU A 38 -6.96 -7.54 -3.27
CA GLU A 38 -5.83 -6.63 -3.43
C GLU A 38 -5.97 -5.83 -4.73
N GLU A 39 -5.71 -4.53 -4.66
CA GLU A 39 -5.63 -3.64 -5.81
C GLU A 39 -4.53 -4.11 -6.75
N SER A 40 -4.87 -4.20 -8.03
CA SER A 40 -3.96 -4.53 -9.12
C SER A 40 -4.40 -3.78 -10.37
N ASP A 41 -3.57 -3.76 -11.41
CA ASP A 41 -3.93 -3.13 -12.69
C ASP A 41 -5.23 -3.69 -13.28
N LYS A 42 -5.55 -4.96 -12.99
CA LYS A 42 -6.77 -5.65 -13.44
C LYS A 42 -7.97 -5.46 -12.51
N ALA A 43 -7.74 -4.99 -11.28
CA ALA A 43 -8.78 -4.77 -10.28
C ALA A 43 -8.51 -3.43 -9.56
N PRO A 44 -8.68 -2.29 -10.24
CA PRO A 44 -8.51 -0.98 -9.63
C PRO A 44 -9.59 -0.77 -8.56
N LEU A 45 -9.20 -0.26 -7.40
CA LEU A 45 -10.13 0.05 -6.32
C LEU A 45 -10.52 1.53 -6.37
N GLY A 46 -11.78 1.81 -6.06
CA GLY A 46 -12.31 3.17 -5.88
C GLY A 46 -12.49 3.52 -4.40
N PRO A 47 -12.89 4.75 -4.08
CA PRO A 47 -13.39 5.08 -2.75
C PRO A 47 -14.77 4.43 -2.52
N HIS A 48 -14.99 3.88 -1.33
CA HIS A 48 -16.31 3.41 -0.89
C HIS A 48 -17.26 4.61 -0.70
N PRO A 49 -18.56 4.51 -1.04
CA PRO A 49 -19.53 5.62 -0.89
C PRO A 49 -19.61 6.16 0.54
N GLU A 50 -19.60 5.27 1.53
CA GLU A 50 -19.59 5.61 2.97
C GLU A 50 -18.22 6.10 3.51
N GLY A 51 -17.20 6.23 2.66
CA GLY A 51 -15.86 6.67 3.10
C GLY A 51 -15.06 5.65 3.91
N LEU A 52 -15.51 4.39 3.97
CA LEU A 52 -14.87 3.31 4.76
C LEU A 52 -13.46 2.92 4.30
N GLY A 53 -13.08 3.28 3.07
CA GLY A 53 -11.78 2.96 2.49
C GLY A 53 -11.88 2.54 1.03
N PRO A 54 -10.85 1.85 0.50
CA PRO A 54 -10.87 1.35 -0.87
C PRO A 54 -11.96 0.28 -1.06
N SER A 55 -12.77 0.37 -2.09
CA SER A 55 -13.79 -0.63 -2.45
C SER A 55 -13.64 -1.06 -3.92
N CYS A 56 -14.14 -2.25 -4.26
CA CYS A 56 -14.27 -2.64 -5.65
C CYS A 56 -15.23 -1.66 -6.34
N LYS A 57 -14.91 -1.27 -7.58
CA LYS A 57 -15.82 -0.47 -8.41
C LYS A 57 -17.00 -1.29 -8.93
N ASP A 58 -16.76 -2.57 -9.19
CA ASP A 58 -17.78 -3.53 -9.61
C ASP A 58 -18.33 -4.25 -8.38
N GLU A 59 -19.58 -3.93 -8.03
CA GLU A 59 -20.28 -4.52 -6.89
C GLU A 59 -20.59 -6.00 -7.10
N VAL A 60 -20.91 -6.43 -8.33
CA VAL A 60 -21.23 -7.83 -8.62
C VAL A 60 -19.99 -8.70 -8.42
N ALA A 61 -18.84 -8.26 -8.97
CA ALA A 61 -17.57 -8.94 -8.76
C ALA A 61 -17.13 -8.89 -7.28
N CYS A 62 -17.46 -7.83 -6.56
CA CYS A 62 -17.19 -7.72 -5.11
C CYS A 62 -17.99 -8.75 -4.32
N GLN A 63 -19.30 -8.86 -4.58
CA GLN A 63 -20.19 -9.80 -3.92
C GLN A 63 -19.81 -11.25 -4.23
N ALA A 64 -19.45 -11.57 -5.49
CA ALA A 64 -18.99 -12.90 -5.86
C ALA A 64 -17.71 -13.30 -5.08
N ARG A 65 -16.74 -12.39 -4.94
CA ARG A 65 -15.53 -12.64 -4.13
C ARG A 65 -15.83 -12.76 -2.64
N LYS A 66 -16.81 -11.99 -2.14
CA LYS A 66 -17.24 -12.02 -0.76
C LYS A 66 -17.95 -13.34 -0.41
N ALA A 67 -18.74 -13.89 -1.34
CA ALA A 67 -19.44 -15.16 -1.17
C ALA A 67 -18.50 -16.38 -1.26
N GLY A 68 -17.37 -16.26 -1.97
CA GLY A 68 -16.37 -17.33 -2.09
C GLY A 68 -15.31 -17.37 -0.98
N ARG A 69 -15.48 -16.58 0.09
CA ARG A 69 -14.55 -16.46 1.21
C ARG A 69 -15.19 -16.98 2.49
#